data_AF-A0A7C3LEQ8-F1
#
_entry.id   AF-A0A7C3LEQ8-F1
#
_cell.length_a   1.000
_cell.length_b   1.000
_cell.length_c   1.000
_cell.angle_alpha   90.00
_cell.angle_beta   90.00
_cell.angle_gamma   90.00
#
_symmetry.space_group_name_H-M   'P 1'
#
loop_
_entity.id
_entity.type
_entity.pdbx_description
1 polymer ?
#
loop_
_entity_poly.entity_id
_entity_poly.type
_entity_poly.pdbx_seq_one_letter_code
_entity_poly.pdbx_strand_id
1 'polypeptide(L)'
;MPVRSVSNRGRKNVVGKFPSLKLGRMVTFESGIERDFIYLLDYAPIVARFEEQPLAIEYEHEGKMHTYTPDFLIAFRNGRRALVECKPQKFVGREEYRRKFQAARAWCAGRGWVFHVATDEQIRAGYRVENIKLLTQHARHEPGTAVQQTILNFLQAAPGRVCYSGRFSTLGRRGHQPHFTEGVGLAENVDQAD
;
A
#
# COMPACT_ATOMS: atom_id res chain seq x y z
N MET A 1 -13.56 7.00 -8.98
CA MET A 1 -12.90 6.99 -10.30
C MET A 1 -11.80 8.04 -10.26
N PRO A 2 -10.61 7.80 -10.83
CA PRO A 2 -9.50 8.75 -10.74
C PRO A 2 -9.89 10.09 -11.36
N VAL A 3 -9.51 11.18 -10.69
CA VAL A 3 -9.86 12.55 -11.13
C VAL A 3 -9.04 12.98 -12.35
N ARG A 4 -7.88 12.36 -12.59
CA ARG A 4 -7.00 12.70 -13.73
C ARG A 4 -6.70 11.49 -14.61
N SER A 5 -6.58 11.74 -15.92
CA SER A 5 -6.13 10.74 -16.89
C SER A 5 -4.60 10.69 -16.94
N VAL A 6 -4.03 9.48 -16.94
CA VAL A 6 -2.57 9.27 -17.04
C VAL A 6 -2.14 9.17 -18.50
N SER A 7 -1.06 9.86 -18.89
CA SER A 7 -0.43 9.73 -20.21
C SER A 7 1.05 9.32 -20.11
N ASN A 8 1.48 8.43 -21.02
CA ASN A 8 2.84 7.85 -21.04
C ASN A 8 3.87 8.66 -21.84
N ARG A 9 3.47 9.79 -22.44
CA ARG A 9 4.31 10.50 -23.41
C ARG A 9 5.43 11.25 -22.67
N GLY A 10 6.67 10.74 -22.76
CA GLY A 10 7.89 11.44 -22.31
C GLY A 10 8.36 11.19 -20.86
N ARG A 11 7.81 10.22 -20.12
CA ARG A 11 8.22 9.94 -18.73
C ARG A 11 9.26 8.81 -18.64
N LYS A 12 10.23 8.96 -17.73
CA LYS A 12 11.19 7.90 -17.34
C LYS A 12 10.61 6.89 -16.33
N ASN A 13 9.38 7.11 -15.87
CA ASN A 13 8.76 6.31 -14.81
C ASN A 13 7.91 5.17 -15.38
N VAL A 14 7.87 4.04 -14.65
CA VAL A 14 7.02 2.90 -14.99
C VAL A 14 5.56 3.24 -14.66
N VAL A 15 4.75 3.41 -15.70
CA VAL A 15 3.30 3.60 -15.61
C VAL A 15 2.61 2.30 -16.04
N GLY A 16 1.53 1.91 -15.36
CA GLY A 16 0.80 0.71 -15.71
C GLY A 16 -0.55 0.57 -15.01
N LYS A 17 -1.15 -0.61 -15.17
CA LYS A 17 -2.39 -1.00 -14.51
C LYS A 17 -2.19 -2.26 -13.69
N PHE A 18 -2.75 -2.27 -12.48
CA PHE A 18 -2.70 -3.38 -11.52
C PHE A 18 -4.08 -4.04 -11.39
N PRO A 19 -4.22 -5.36 -11.59
CA PRO A 19 -5.49 -6.06 -11.45
C PRO A 19 -5.81 -6.35 -9.97
N SER A 20 -6.44 -5.40 -9.28
CA SER A 20 -6.73 -5.51 -7.84
C SER A 20 -7.78 -6.59 -7.55
N LEU A 21 -7.43 -7.51 -6.66
CA LEU A 21 -8.36 -8.53 -6.15
C LEU A 21 -9.34 -7.91 -5.15
N LYS A 22 -8.89 -6.97 -4.30
CA LYS A 22 -9.73 -6.30 -3.32
C LYS A 22 -10.82 -5.44 -3.97
N LEU A 23 -10.49 -4.75 -5.07
CA LEU A 23 -11.41 -3.83 -5.73
C LEU A 23 -12.13 -4.44 -6.94
N GLY A 24 -11.71 -5.61 -7.42
CA GLY A 24 -12.27 -6.25 -8.60
C GLY A 24 -12.11 -5.43 -9.89
N ARG A 25 -11.13 -4.52 -9.96
CA ARG A 25 -10.88 -3.64 -11.11
C ARG A 25 -9.41 -3.38 -11.34
N MET A 26 -9.09 -2.83 -12.51
CA MET A 26 -7.76 -2.28 -12.78
C MET A 26 -7.54 -0.98 -12.02
N VAL A 27 -6.40 -0.87 -11.33
CA VAL A 27 -5.92 0.33 -10.62
C VAL A 27 -4.74 0.90 -11.39
N THR A 28 -4.75 2.19 -11.69
CA THR A 28 -3.62 2.81 -12.41
C THR A 28 -2.52 3.22 -11.44
N PHE A 29 -1.25 3.06 -11.83
CA PHE A 29 -0.09 3.55 -11.09
C PHE A 29 0.87 4.27 -12.05
N GLU A 30 1.58 5.28 -11.54
CA GLU A 30 2.52 6.11 -12.29
C GLU A 30 3.98 5.89 -11.91
N SER A 31 4.22 5.02 -10.92
CA SER A 31 5.55 4.68 -10.47
C SER A 31 5.64 3.27 -9.88
N GLY A 32 6.86 2.75 -9.79
CA GLY A 32 7.12 1.46 -9.15
C GLY A 32 6.82 1.44 -7.65
N ILE A 33 6.97 2.58 -6.96
CA ILE A 33 6.65 2.70 -5.53
C ILE A 33 5.13 2.65 -5.31
N GLU A 34 4.33 3.32 -6.14
CA GLU A 34 2.86 3.23 -6.10
C GLU A 34 2.40 1.79 -6.39
N ARG A 35 2.98 1.13 -7.39
CA ARG A 35 2.67 -0.29 -7.68
C ARG A 35 2.94 -1.18 -6.47
N ASP A 36 4.09 -1.02 -5.83
CA ASP A 36 4.47 -1.80 -4.66
C ASP A 36 3.53 -1.49 -3.47
N PHE A 37 3.07 -0.25 -3.33
CA PHE A 37 2.08 0.14 -2.33
C PHE A 37 0.70 -0.47 -2.61
N ILE A 38 0.26 -0.52 -3.87
CA ILE A 38 -1.00 -1.18 -4.26
C ILE A 38 -0.99 -2.66 -3.84
N TYR A 39 0.12 -3.38 -4.02
CA TYR A 39 0.24 -4.77 -3.51
C TYR A 39 -0.04 -4.84 -2.00
N LEU A 40 0.54 -3.93 -1.21
CA LEU A 40 0.30 -3.89 0.24
C LEU A 40 -1.16 -3.58 0.57
N LEU A 41 -1.77 -2.61 -0.11
CA LEU A 41 -3.17 -2.24 0.10
C LEU A 41 -4.11 -3.40 -0.25
N ASP A 42 -3.88 -4.09 -1.37
CA ASP A 42 -4.74 -5.16 -1.86
C ASP A 42 -4.85 -6.33 -0.87
N TYR A 43 -3.77 -6.60 -0.12
CA TYR A 43 -3.69 -7.69 0.87
C TYR A 43 -3.87 -7.24 2.32
N ALA A 44 -3.95 -5.94 2.61
CA ALA A 44 -4.15 -5.45 3.97
C ALA A 44 -5.58 -5.77 4.48
N PRO A 45 -5.76 -6.55 5.56
CA PRO A 45 -7.10 -6.92 6.04
C PRO A 45 -7.90 -5.71 6.56
N ILE A 46 -7.21 -4.76 7.19
CA ILE A 46 -7.80 -3.53 7.76
C ILE A 46 -8.32 -2.55 6.69
N VAL A 47 -7.84 -2.66 5.45
CA VAL A 47 -8.25 -1.80 4.33
C VAL A 47 -9.53 -2.37 3.72
N ALA A 48 -10.61 -1.59 3.76
CA ALA A 48 -11.87 -1.95 3.13
C ALA A 48 -11.83 -1.70 1.63
N ARG A 49 -11.36 -0.50 1.22
CA ARG A 49 -11.19 -0.09 -0.18
C ARG A 49 -10.16 1.02 -0.29
N PHE A 50 -9.64 1.23 -1.49
CA PHE A 50 -8.75 2.35 -1.80
C PHE A 50 -9.04 2.90 -3.22
N GLU A 51 -8.57 4.11 -3.48
CA GLU A 51 -8.78 4.82 -4.73
C GLU A 51 -7.51 5.58 -5.11
N GLU A 52 -7.03 5.38 -6.34
CA GLU A 52 -5.92 6.14 -6.91
C GLU A 52 -6.37 7.51 -7.38
N GLN A 53 -5.52 8.53 -7.17
CA GLN A 53 -5.72 9.91 -7.62
C GLN A 53 -7.13 10.45 -7.30
N PRO A 54 -7.52 10.40 -6.01
CA PRO A 54 -8.92 10.45 -5.59
C PRO A 54 -9.54 11.85 -5.67
N LEU A 55 -8.73 12.90 -5.56
CA LEU A 55 -9.20 14.29 -5.48
C LEU A 55 -8.09 15.29 -5.81
N ALA A 56 -8.50 16.53 -6.00
CA ALA A 56 -7.64 17.69 -6.18
C ALA A 56 -7.68 18.55 -4.90
N ILE A 57 -6.51 18.86 -4.35
CA ILE A 57 -6.30 19.79 -3.22
C ILE A 57 -5.72 21.07 -3.79
N GLU A 58 -6.44 22.17 -3.63
CA GLU A 58 -5.95 23.49 -3.98
C GLU A 58 -5.13 24.08 -2.82
N TYR A 59 -4.05 24.76 -3.17
CA TYR A 59 -3.21 25.48 -2.21
C TYR A 59 -2.57 26.70 -2.87
N GLU A 60 -2.36 27.75 -2.08
CA GLU A 60 -1.68 28.95 -2.55
C GLU A 60 -0.17 28.86 -2.27
N HIS A 61 0.63 29.32 -3.22
CA HIS A 61 2.06 29.47 -3.05
C HIS A 61 2.59 30.62 -3.93
N GLU A 62 3.35 31.55 -3.33
CA GLU A 62 3.89 32.74 -4.01
C GLU A 62 2.81 33.55 -4.77
N GLY A 63 1.64 33.71 -4.15
CA GLY A 63 0.50 34.44 -4.73
C GLY A 63 -0.18 33.74 -5.90
N LYS A 64 0.13 32.45 -6.15
CA LYS A 64 -0.46 31.65 -7.22
C LYS A 64 -1.19 30.44 -6.64
N MET A 65 -2.33 30.12 -7.26
CA MET A 65 -3.07 28.91 -6.95
C MET A 65 -2.44 27.70 -7.65
N HIS A 66 -2.21 26.64 -6.88
CA HIS A 66 -1.71 25.37 -7.35
C HIS A 66 -2.68 24.25 -6.98
N THR A 67 -2.64 23.18 -7.77
CA THR A 67 -3.44 21.98 -7.53
C THR A 67 -2.51 20.80 -7.30
N TYR A 68 -2.80 20.02 -6.27
CA TYR A 68 -2.09 18.80 -5.91
C TYR A 68 -3.07 17.64 -5.75
N THR A 69 -2.77 16.51 -6.38
CA THR A 69 -3.55 15.26 -6.26
C THR A 69 -2.71 14.24 -5.51
N PRO A 70 -3.11 13.84 -4.29
CA PRO A 70 -2.50 12.72 -3.59
C PRO A 70 -2.60 11.43 -4.39
N ASP A 71 -1.65 10.51 -4.19
CA ASP A 71 -1.65 9.24 -4.92
C ASP A 71 -2.82 8.33 -4.57
N PHE A 72 -3.18 8.24 -3.27
CA PHE A 72 -4.25 7.33 -2.82
C PHE A 72 -5.15 7.93 -1.74
N LEU A 73 -6.43 7.53 -1.77
CA LEU A 73 -7.35 7.57 -0.63
C LEU A 73 -7.61 6.15 -0.14
N ILE A 74 -7.42 5.91 1.15
CA ILE A 74 -7.67 4.63 1.81
C ILE A 74 -8.90 4.79 2.72
N ALA A 75 -9.85 3.88 2.60
CA ALA A 75 -10.93 3.72 3.56
C ALA A 75 -10.70 2.42 4.37
N PHE A 76 -10.56 2.58 5.68
CA PHE A 76 -10.37 1.48 6.61
C PHE A 76 -11.70 0.89 7.06
N ARG A 77 -11.69 -0.37 7.51
CA ARG A 77 -12.88 -1.07 8.01
C ARG A 77 -13.50 -0.43 9.25
N ASN A 78 -12.71 0.29 10.05
CA ASN A 78 -13.19 1.03 11.21
C ASN A 78 -13.78 2.41 10.87
N GLY A 79 -14.00 2.72 9.59
CA GLY A 79 -14.58 3.98 9.13
C GLY A 79 -13.59 5.13 8.94
N ARG A 80 -12.36 5.01 9.46
CA ARG A 80 -11.31 6.03 9.28
C ARG A 80 -10.85 6.12 7.82
N ARG A 81 -10.30 7.26 7.45
CA ARG A 81 -9.77 7.52 6.10
C ARG A 81 -8.39 8.16 6.14
N ALA A 82 -7.56 7.81 5.16
CA ALA A 82 -6.24 8.39 4.99
C ALA A 82 -6.00 8.80 3.53
N LEU A 83 -5.45 10.00 3.33
CA LEU A 83 -4.77 10.35 2.09
C LEU A 83 -3.30 9.93 2.19
N VAL A 84 -2.79 9.33 1.11
CA VAL A 84 -1.41 8.86 1.05
C VAL A 84 -0.70 9.37 -0.19
N GLU A 85 0.51 9.88 0.01
CA GLU A 85 1.49 10.12 -1.06
C GLU A 85 2.58 9.05 -1.00
N CYS A 86 2.92 8.44 -2.14
CA CYS A 86 4.07 7.56 -2.26
C CYS A 86 5.31 8.37 -2.66
N LYS A 87 6.36 8.35 -1.83
CA LYS A 87 7.58 9.12 -2.14
C LYS A 87 8.88 8.42 -1.74
N PRO A 88 9.90 8.33 -2.62
CA PRO A 88 11.21 7.86 -2.19
C PRO A 88 11.74 8.69 -1.00
N GLN A 89 12.27 8.03 0.03
CA GLN A 89 12.69 8.65 1.29
C GLN A 89 13.61 9.86 1.05
N LYS A 90 14.58 9.69 0.15
CA LYS A 90 15.54 10.74 -0.26
C LYS A 90 14.92 12.04 -0.78
N PHE A 91 13.64 12.02 -1.17
CA PHE A 91 12.94 13.20 -1.69
C PHE A 91 11.98 13.84 -0.69
N VAL A 92 11.62 13.15 0.40
CA VAL A 92 10.62 13.63 1.38
C VAL A 92 10.98 15.00 1.96
N GLY A 93 12.27 15.27 2.16
CA GLY A 93 12.77 16.52 2.72
C GLY A 93 12.79 17.73 1.77
N ARG A 94 12.51 17.56 0.48
CA ARG A 94 12.57 18.69 -0.47
C ARG A 94 11.41 19.66 -0.23
N GLU A 95 11.71 20.93 -0.33
CA GLU A 95 10.77 22.02 -0.06
C GLU A 95 9.49 21.94 -0.90
N GLU A 96 9.63 21.58 -2.18
CA GLU A 96 8.50 21.38 -3.10
C GLU A 96 7.46 20.37 -2.57
N TYR A 97 7.88 19.34 -1.83
CA TYR A 97 6.98 18.33 -1.27
C TYR A 97 6.46 18.73 0.11
N ARG A 98 7.28 19.41 0.92
CA ARG A 98 6.84 19.93 2.22
C ARG A 98 5.58 20.78 2.09
N ARG A 99 5.53 21.65 1.08
CA ARG A 99 4.38 22.52 0.79
C ARG A 99 3.13 21.70 0.45
N LYS A 100 3.25 20.71 -0.44
CA LYS A 100 2.16 19.80 -0.81
C LYS A 100 1.64 18.99 0.39
N PHE A 101 2.57 18.48 1.21
CA PHE A 101 2.23 17.71 2.40
C PHE A 101 1.52 18.55 3.45
N GLN A 102 1.94 19.81 3.63
CA GLN A 102 1.26 20.74 4.52
C GLN A 102 -0.17 21.02 4.05
N ALA A 103 -0.36 21.30 2.75
CA ALA A 103 -1.69 21.50 2.17
C ALA A 103 -2.59 20.27 2.38
N ALA A 104 -2.06 19.07 2.16
CA ALA A 104 -2.83 17.85 2.35
C ALA A 104 -3.15 17.53 3.81
N ARG A 105 -2.23 17.80 4.74
CA ARG A 105 -2.49 17.69 6.18
C ARG A 105 -3.61 18.64 6.60
N ALA A 106 -3.56 19.90 6.19
CA ALA A 106 -4.61 20.88 6.49
C ALA A 106 -5.97 20.45 5.90
N TRP A 107 -5.97 19.97 4.65
CA TRP A 107 -7.17 19.47 3.99
C TRP A 107 -7.79 18.27 4.71
N CYS A 108 -6.95 17.36 5.23
CA CYS A 108 -7.38 16.19 5.99
C CYS A 108 -7.92 16.56 7.38
N ALA A 109 -7.26 17.48 8.08
CA ALA A 109 -7.62 17.90 9.44
C ALA A 109 -9.08 18.39 9.51
N GLY A 110 -9.50 19.21 8.54
CA GLY A 110 -10.89 19.71 8.46
C GLY A 110 -11.95 18.62 8.20
N ARG A 111 -11.57 17.36 8.00
CA ARG A 111 -12.46 16.23 7.69
C ARG A 111 -12.34 15.07 8.67
N GLY A 112 -11.49 15.19 9.70
CA GLY A 112 -11.14 14.07 10.59
C GLY A 112 -10.41 12.94 9.85
N TRP A 113 -9.70 13.25 8.77
CA TRP A 113 -8.89 12.28 8.03
C TRP A 113 -7.42 12.48 8.40
N VAL A 114 -6.58 11.51 8.05
CA VAL A 114 -5.12 11.62 8.23
C VAL A 114 -4.40 11.70 6.89
N PHE A 115 -3.26 12.39 6.86
CA PHE A 115 -2.36 12.39 5.71
C PHE A 115 -1.08 11.64 6.06
N HIS A 116 -0.64 10.75 5.17
CA HIS A 116 0.58 9.96 5.35
C HIS A 116 1.46 10.00 4.10
N VAL A 117 2.77 9.97 4.30
CA VAL A 117 3.74 9.82 3.21
C VAL A 117 4.34 8.42 3.34
N ALA A 118 4.01 7.54 2.40
CA ALA A 118 4.54 6.18 2.36
C ALA A 118 5.83 6.16 1.55
N THR A 119 6.94 5.78 2.18
CA THR A 119 8.26 5.83 1.54
C THR A 119 8.71 4.48 1.02
N ASP A 120 9.67 4.46 0.09
CA ASP A 120 10.18 3.20 -0.45
C ASP A 120 10.85 2.35 0.64
N GLU A 121 11.51 2.98 1.61
CA GLU A 121 12.05 2.30 2.79
C GLU A 121 10.95 1.62 3.63
N GLN A 122 9.81 2.29 3.84
CA GLN A 122 8.68 1.72 4.58
C GLN A 122 7.95 0.63 3.78
N ILE A 123 7.71 0.88 2.49
CA ILE A 123 6.96 -0.02 1.59
C ILE A 123 7.73 -1.30 1.33
N ARG A 124 9.06 -1.21 1.20
CA ARG A 124 9.95 -2.33 0.87
C ARG A 124 10.71 -2.84 2.10
N ALA A 125 10.25 -2.50 3.29
CA ALA A 125 10.83 -3.02 4.53
C ALA A 125 10.61 -4.55 4.61
N GLY A 126 11.70 -5.28 4.85
CA GLY A 126 11.67 -6.73 5.00
C GLY A 126 11.31 -7.46 3.70
N TYR A 127 10.44 -8.47 3.80
CA TYR A 127 10.06 -9.36 2.69
C TYR A 127 8.57 -9.32 2.36
N ARG A 128 7.82 -8.39 2.96
CA ARG A 128 6.36 -8.42 2.92
C ARG A 128 5.84 -8.22 1.49
N VAL A 129 6.38 -7.25 0.76
CA VAL A 129 5.93 -6.95 -0.59
C VAL A 129 6.36 -8.05 -1.58
N GLU A 130 7.52 -8.66 -1.40
CA GLU A 130 8.01 -9.81 -2.17
C GLU A 130 7.11 -11.03 -1.95
N ASN A 131 6.77 -11.33 -0.70
CA ASN A 131 5.86 -12.43 -0.37
C ASN A 131 4.47 -12.19 -0.95
N ILE A 132 3.94 -10.96 -0.86
CA ILE A 132 2.65 -10.62 -1.47
C ILE A 132 2.69 -10.76 -3.00
N LYS A 133 3.78 -10.32 -3.65
CA LYS A 133 3.96 -10.50 -5.10
C LYS A 133 3.94 -11.99 -5.47
N LEU A 134 4.63 -12.83 -4.72
CA LEU A 134 4.61 -14.28 -4.91
C LEU A 134 3.20 -14.85 -4.74
N LEU A 135 2.51 -14.52 -3.64
CA LEU A 135 1.14 -14.98 -3.40
C LEU A 135 0.17 -14.52 -4.50
N THR A 136 0.34 -13.30 -5.00
CA THR A 136 -0.50 -12.75 -6.07
C THR A 136 -0.41 -13.53 -7.36
N GLN A 137 0.75 -14.14 -7.67
CA GLN A 137 0.91 -15.00 -8.86
C GLN A 137 0.01 -16.24 -8.80
N HIS A 138 -0.34 -16.69 -7.60
CA HIS A 138 -1.14 -17.89 -7.37
C HIS A 138 -2.55 -17.57 -6.83
N ALA A 139 -2.89 -16.30 -6.61
CA ALA A 139 -4.12 -15.92 -5.91
C ALA A 139 -5.43 -16.27 -6.64
N ARG A 140 -5.36 -16.56 -7.95
CA ARG A 140 -6.51 -17.02 -8.74
C ARG A 140 -6.59 -18.55 -8.87
N HIS A 141 -5.62 -19.26 -8.29
CA HIS A 141 -5.64 -20.71 -8.27
C HIS A 141 -6.41 -21.17 -7.03
N GLU A 142 -7.53 -21.83 -7.26
CA GLU A 142 -8.29 -22.47 -6.19
C GLU A 142 -7.76 -23.89 -5.96
N PRO A 143 -7.13 -24.18 -4.81
CA PRO A 143 -6.69 -25.54 -4.51
C PRO A 143 -7.91 -26.43 -4.26
N GLY A 144 -7.83 -27.71 -4.67
CA GLY A 144 -8.91 -28.67 -4.42
C GLY A 144 -9.21 -28.86 -2.92
N THR A 145 -10.46 -29.16 -2.58
CA THR A 145 -10.95 -29.29 -1.20
C THR A 145 -10.13 -30.25 -0.34
N ALA A 146 -9.65 -31.37 -0.91
CA ALA A 146 -8.80 -32.32 -0.21
C ALA A 146 -7.46 -31.69 0.25
N VAL A 147 -6.84 -30.88 -0.61
CA VAL A 147 -5.60 -30.16 -0.29
C VAL A 147 -5.87 -29.10 0.77
N GLN A 148 -6.96 -28.35 0.63
CA GLN A 148 -7.38 -27.36 1.64
C GLN A 148 -7.56 -28.00 3.02
N GLN A 149 -8.29 -29.13 3.10
CA GLN A 149 -8.52 -29.83 4.34
C GLN A 149 -7.21 -30.36 4.95
N THR A 150 -6.30 -30.87 4.12
CA THR A 150 -4.97 -31.31 4.56
C THR A 150 -4.19 -30.16 5.19
N ILE A 151 -4.19 -28.98 4.56
CA ILE A 151 -3.52 -27.79 5.07
C ILE A 151 -4.16 -27.34 6.39
N LEU A 152 -5.49 -27.27 6.46
CA LEU A 152 -6.22 -26.85 7.67
C LEU A 152 -5.94 -27.80 8.84
N ASN A 153 -6.00 -29.11 8.61
CA ASN A 153 -5.70 -30.12 9.63
C ASN A 153 -4.27 -29.97 10.15
N PHE A 154 -3.30 -29.75 9.24
CA PHE A 154 -1.90 -29.52 9.61
C PHE A 154 -1.73 -28.26 10.47
N LEU A 155 -2.37 -27.16 10.11
CA LEU A 155 -2.32 -25.90 10.87
C LEU A 155 -2.99 -26.03 12.25
N GLN A 156 -4.09 -26.77 12.34
CA GLN A 156 -4.81 -27.00 13.61
C GLN A 156 -4.04 -27.94 14.54
N ALA A 157 -3.36 -28.96 14.00
CA ALA A 157 -2.57 -29.91 14.77
C ALA A 157 -1.26 -29.33 15.32
N ALA A 158 -0.79 -28.22 14.76
CA ALA A 158 0.37 -27.47 15.23
C ALA A 158 -0.03 -26.02 15.59
N PRO A 159 -0.80 -25.82 16.68
CA PRO A 159 -1.25 -24.50 17.09
C PRO A 159 -0.03 -23.65 17.52
N GLY A 160 0.47 -22.84 16.59
CA GLY A 160 1.67 -22.03 16.80
C GLY A 160 2.28 -21.51 15.50
N ARG A 161 3.52 -21.02 15.57
CA ARG A 161 4.28 -20.56 14.40
C ARG A 161 4.73 -21.76 13.57
N VAL A 162 4.08 -21.98 12.45
CA VAL A 162 4.57 -22.92 11.42
C VAL A 162 5.73 -22.27 10.68
N CYS A 163 6.95 -22.74 10.95
CA CYS A 163 8.12 -22.38 10.14
C CYS A 163 8.22 -23.29 8.92
N TYR A 164 8.02 -22.71 7.73
CA TYR A 164 8.26 -23.37 6.45
C TYR A 164 9.77 -23.44 6.13
N SER A 165 10.57 -24.09 6.98
CA SER A 165 12.02 -24.25 6.73
C SER A 165 12.44 -25.68 6.39
N GLY A 166 11.50 -26.63 6.32
CA GLY A 166 11.83 -28.05 6.37
C GLY A 166 11.82 -28.86 5.07
N ARG A 167 11.04 -28.48 4.04
CA ARG A 167 10.84 -29.40 2.90
C ARG A 167 10.25 -28.80 1.60
N PHE A 168 10.67 -27.60 1.23
CA PHE A 168 10.54 -27.08 -0.15
C PHE A 168 11.88 -26.49 -0.55
N SER A 169 12.75 -27.29 -1.15
CA SER A 169 14.14 -26.92 -1.48
C SER A 169 14.27 -25.89 -2.61
N THR A 170 13.19 -25.25 -3.08
CA THR A 170 13.24 -24.28 -4.19
C THR A 170 12.30 -23.07 -4.09
N LEU A 171 11.93 -22.60 -2.89
CA LEU A 171 11.43 -21.22 -2.75
C LEU A 171 11.95 -20.54 -1.46
N GLY A 172 12.94 -19.67 -1.63
CA GLY A 172 13.43 -18.73 -0.61
C GLY A 172 14.71 -19.17 0.11
N ARG A 173 15.84 -18.53 -0.22
CA ARG A 173 17.11 -18.74 0.49
C ARG A 173 17.05 -18.14 1.90
N ARG A 174 17.32 -19.01 2.89
CA ARG A 174 17.87 -18.79 4.24
C ARG A 174 17.30 -17.62 5.08
N GLY A 175 16.48 -18.01 6.05
CA GLY A 175 16.90 -17.98 7.46
C GLY A 175 17.13 -16.61 8.10
N HIS A 176 16.06 -15.89 8.38
CA HIS A 176 15.99 -14.95 9.50
C HIS A 176 14.56 -14.95 10.02
N GLN A 177 14.36 -14.99 11.34
CA GLN A 177 13.02 -14.95 11.92
C GLN A 177 12.40 -13.59 11.64
N PRO A 178 11.28 -13.49 10.90
CA PRO A 178 10.59 -12.22 10.75
C PRO A 178 9.87 -11.94 12.06
N HIS A 179 10.27 -10.86 12.74
CA HIS A 179 9.38 -10.17 13.66
C HIS A 179 8.24 -9.60 12.82
N PHE A 180 7.07 -10.23 12.89
CA PHE A 180 5.84 -9.67 12.34
C PHE A 180 5.45 -8.48 13.22
N THR A 181 5.93 -7.28 12.88
CA THR A 181 5.30 -6.04 13.34
C THR A 181 4.02 -5.85 12.55
N GLU A 182 2.95 -5.58 13.28
CA GLU A 182 1.59 -5.45 12.80
C GLU A 182 1.47 -4.35 11.75
N GLY A 183 0.56 -4.57 10.78
CA GLY A 183 0.12 -3.50 9.88
C GLY A 183 1.15 -3.01 8.87
N VAL A 184 0.68 -2.40 7.80
CA VAL A 184 1.44 -1.28 7.23
C VAL A 184 1.33 -0.22 8.33
N GLY A 185 2.42 0.38 8.81
CA GLY A 185 2.46 1.35 9.93
C GLY A 185 1.59 2.62 9.76
N LEU A 186 0.62 2.58 8.85
CA LEU A 186 -0.49 3.51 8.68
C LEU A 186 -1.50 3.46 9.83
N ALA A 187 -1.63 2.34 10.55
CA ALA A 187 -2.59 2.21 11.64
C ALA A 187 -2.03 2.73 12.98
N GLU A 188 -0.78 2.40 13.30
CA GLU A 188 -0.14 2.72 14.59
C GLU A 188 0.18 4.22 14.76
N ASN A 189 0.42 4.95 13.67
CA ASN A 189 0.73 6.39 13.72
C ASN A 189 -0.49 7.32 13.88
N VAL A 190 -1.68 6.77 14.13
CA VAL A 190 -2.89 7.59 14.31
C VAL A 190 -3.32 7.69 15.77
N ASP A 191 -2.72 6.89 16.66
CA ASP A 191 -3.00 6.95 18.09
C ASP A 191 -2.02 7.88 18.85
N GLN A 192 -1.18 8.66 18.14
CA GLN A 192 -0.20 9.60 18.74
C GLN A 192 -0.41 11.07 18.34
N ALA A 193 -1.63 11.43 17.91
CA ALA A 193 -1.99 12.82 17.61
C ALA A 193 -3.17 13.25 18.47
N ASP A 194 -2.91 13.35 19.78
CA ASP A 194 -3.65 14.17 20.74
C ASP A 194 -2.66 15.13 21.42
#